data_AF-A0A7C2SHL2-F1
#
_entry.id   AF-A0A7C2SHL2-F1
#
_cell.length_a   1.000
_cell.length_b   1.000
_cell.length_c   1.000
_cell.angle_alpha   90.00
_cell.angle_beta   90.00
_cell.angle_gamma   90.00
#
_symmetry.space_group_name_H-M   'P 1'
#
loop_
_entity.id
_entity.type
_entity.pdbx_description
1 polymer ?
#
loop_
_entity_poly.entity_id
_entity_poly.type
_entity_poly.pdbx_seq_one_letter_code
_entity_poly.pdbx_strand_id
1 'polypeptide(L)'
;SFPAGGDYKIEPNFGEDKPLFALGVGLAGIPGLNIDQKTPDSDIDERFAEIGTTDADVFSLTADANFKYSLFSIEGEFDYRRIAPEESGLPNKVNDYGVRAQAGLFLMPDFIEVAARYAQIWYDTDVAGRDTTWQLTPGINFYLSKSHKYKIQLDYSFIRNEFTDSDDIDENIFRAQLQLYF
;
A
#
# COMPACT_ATOMS: atom_id res chain seq x y z
N SER A 1 -47.09 7.09 11.55
CA SER A 1 -46.03 8.03 11.92
C SER A 1 -44.70 7.29 11.77
N PHE A 2 -43.76 7.85 11.00
CA PHE A 2 -42.42 7.29 10.91
C PHE A 2 -41.65 7.62 12.19
N PRO A 3 -40.96 6.67 12.82
CA PRO A 3 -40.15 6.96 14.00
C PRO A 3 -39.00 7.87 13.58
N ALA A 4 -38.85 9.01 14.27
CA ALA A 4 -37.69 9.88 14.14
C ALA A 4 -36.46 9.10 14.61
N GLY A 5 -35.58 8.76 13.67
CA GLY A 5 -34.29 8.15 13.96
C GLY A 5 -33.50 9.09 14.86
N GLY A 6 -33.05 8.56 16.00
CA GLY A 6 -32.16 9.29 16.90
C GLY A 6 -30.88 9.71 16.16
N ASP A 7 -30.31 10.83 16.59
CA ASP A 7 -29.07 11.36 16.05
C ASP A 7 -28.01 10.25 16.02
N TYR A 8 -27.64 9.80 14.83
CA TYR A 8 -26.40 9.05 14.64
C TYR A 8 -25.27 10.03 14.88
N LYS A 9 -24.80 10.08 16.13
CA LYS A 9 -23.51 10.65 16.44
C LYS A 9 -22.45 9.82 15.71
N ILE A 10 -22.06 10.29 14.53
CA ILE A 10 -20.76 9.95 13.96
C ILE A 10 -19.75 10.77 14.78
N GLU A 11 -19.50 10.32 16.01
CA GLU A 11 -18.29 10.72 16.72
C GLU A 11 -17.14 10.09 15.94
N PRO A 12 -16.22 10.88 15.34
CA PRO A 12 -15.07 10.31 14.69
C PRO A 12 -14.33 9.50 15.76
N ASN A 13 -14.23 8.19 15.55
CA ASN A 13 -13.65 7.24 16.50
C ASN A 13 -12.12 7.35 16.48
N PHE A 14 -11.61 8.55 16.73
CA PHE A 14 -10.27 8.72 17.25
C PHE A 14 -10.29 8.12 18.65
N GLY A 15 -9.29 7.32 19.01
CA GLY A 15 -9.14 6.82 20.38
C GLY A 15 -8.82 7.98 21.32
N GLU A 16 -9.79 8.86 21.59
CA GLU A 16 -9.59 10.15 22.25
C GLU A 16 -8.99 9.98 23.65
N ASP A 17 -9.33 8.88 24.34
CA ASP A 17 -8.82 8.57 25.69
C ASP A 17 -8.01 7.27 25.79
N LYS A 18 -7.93 6.46 24.72
CA LYS A 18 -7.26 5.14 24.75
C LYS A 18 -6.55 4.84 23.44
N PRO A 19 -5.32 4.31 23.49
CA PRO A 19 -4.63 3.86 22.28
C PRO A 19 -5.41 2.70 21.65
N LEU A 20 -5.65 2.80 20.35
CA LEU A 20 -6.20 1.74 19.52
C LEU A 20 -5.08 1.07 18.77
N PHE A 21 -5.09 -0.26 18.77
CA PHE A 21 -4.11 -1.08 18.08
C PHE A 21 -4.83 -2.22 17.35
N ALA A 22 -4.42 -2.46 16.10
CA ALA A 22 -4.89 -3.59 15.32
C ALA A 22 -3.71 -4.24 14.60
N LEU A 23 -3.80 -5.56 14.42
CA LEU A 23 -2.85 -6.37 13.67
C LEU A 23 -3.61 -7.24 12.69
N GLY A 24 -3.05 -7.42 11.50
CA GLY A 24 -3.53 -8.35 10.49
C GLY A 24 -2.39 -9.20 9.96
N VAL A 25 -2.71 -10.43 9.58
CA VAL A 25 -1.81 -11.34 8.85
C VAL A 25 -2.64 -12.07 7.81
N GLY A 26 -2.13 -12.15 6.59
CA GLY A 26 -2.74 -12.87 5.48
C GLY A 26 -1.72 -13.76 4.77
N LEU A 27 -2.19 -14.90 4.26
CA LEU A 27 -1.41 -15.83 3.44
C LEU A 27 -2.22 -16.19 2.21
N ALA A 28 -1.55 -16.30 1.07
CA ALA A 28 -2.14 -16.76 -0.18
C ALA A 28 -1.18 -17.71 -0.90
N GLY A 29 -1.72 -18.72 -1.56
CA GLY A 29 -0.97 -19.65 -2.41
C GLY A 29 -1.74 -19.91 -3.69
N ILE A 30 -1.07 -19.80 -4.83
CA ILE A 30 -1.63 -19.98 -6.16
C ILE A 30 -0.69 -20.95 -6.91
N PRO A 31 -0.96 -22.26 -6.86
CA PRO A 31 -0.15 -23.23 -7.58
C PRO A 31 -0.46 -23.19 -9.09
N GLY A 32 0.57 -23.37 -9.93
CA GLY A 32 0.46 -23.41 -11.40
C GLY A 32 -0.21 -22.18 -12.00
N LEU A 33 0.16 -20.97 -11.55
CA LEU A 33 -0.35 -19.74 -12.13
C LEU A 33 0.26 -19.56 -13.52
N ASN A 34 -0.58 -19.66 -14.54
CA ASN A 34 -0.20 -19.43 -15.93
C ASN A 34 -0.69 -18.07 -16.45
N ILE A 35 0.23 -17.12 -16.67
CA ILE A 35 -0.11 -15.74 -17.07
C ILE A 35 -0.56 -15.62 -18.53
N ASP A 36 -0.25 -16.60 -19.39
CA ASP A 36 -0.74 -16.65 -20.78
C ASP A 36 -2.23 -17.02 -20.84
N GLN A 37 -2.72 -17.79 -19.86
CA GLN A 37 -4.13 -18.16 -19.78
C GLN A 37 -4.95 -17.15 -18.99
N LYS A 38 -4.37 -16.59 -17.92
CA LYS A 38 -5.03 -15.63 -17.06
C LYS A 38 -4.02 -14.68 -16.44
N THR A 39 -4.03 -13.44 -16.91
CA THR A 39 -3.29 -12.34 -16.31
C THR A 39 -4.04 -11.83 -15.07
N PRO A 40 -3.48 -11.93 -13.86
CA PRO A 40 -4.02 -11.25 -12.69
C PRO A 40 -3.79 -9.74 -12.82
N ASP A 41 -4.71 -8.93 -12.29
CA ASP A 41 -4.65 -7.46 -12.32
C ASP A 41 -3.67 -6.89 -11.27
N SER A 42 -2.47 -7.47 -11.15
CA SER A 42 -1.60 -7.27 -9.97
C SER A 42 -0.11 -7.08 -10.27
N ASP A 43 0.26 -6.49 -11.41
CA ASP A 43 1.65 -6.24 -11.89
C ASP A 43 2.58 -7.47 -11.81
N ILE A 44 1.99 -8.67 -11.69
CA ILE A 44 2.71 -9.93 -11.47
C ILE A 44 3.19 -10.51 -12.78
N ASP A 45 2.49 -10.21 -13.86
CA ASP A 45 2.84 -10.53 -15.24
C ASP A 45 4.16 -9.85 -15.66
N GLU A 46 4.36 -8.59 -15.29
CA GLU A 46 5.65 -7.91 -15.48
C GLU A 46 6.78 -8.65 -14.76
N ARG A 47 6.54 -9.10 -13.52
CA ARG A 47 7.56 -9.83 -12.76
C ARG A 47 7.84 -11.20 -13.36
N PHE A 48 6.82 -11.90 -13.88
CA PHE A 48 7.00 -13.17 -14.60
C PHE A 48 7.83 -12.98 -15.88
N ALA A 49 7.61 -11.89 -16.62
CA ALA A 49 8.39 -11.55 -17.80
C ALA A 49 9.87 -11.30 -17.47
N GLU A 50 10.17 -10.59 -16.39
CA GLU A 50 11.55 -10.38 -15.90
C GLU A 50 12.23 -11.70 -15.53
N ILE A 51 11.50 -12.61 -14.88
CA ILE A 51 11.97 -13.96 -14.53
C ILE A 51 12.18 -14.84 -15.79
N GLY A 52 11.51 -14.49 -16.89
CA GLY A 52 11.53 -15.26 -18.13
C GLY A 52 10.68 -16.53 -18.06
N THR A 53 9.55 -16.48 -17.34
CA THR A 53 8.60 -17.60 -17.23
C THR A 53 7.16 -17.15 -17.49
N THR A 54 6.30 -18.09 -17.88
CA THR A 54 4.85 -17.86 -17.98
C THR A 54 4.03 -18.73 -17.02
N ASP A 55 4.67 -19.65 -16.30
CA ASP A 55 4.02 -20.57 -15.36
C ASP A 55 4.86 -20.75 -14.08
N ALA A 56 4.23 -20.48 -12.92
CA ALA A 56 4.89 -20.61 -11.62
C ALA A 56 3.91 -20.82 -10.47
N ASP A 57 4.42 -21.48 -9.42
CA ASP A 57 3.78 -21.46 -8.11
C ASP A 57 4.06 -20.12 -7.42
N VAL A 58 2.99 -19.44 -6.98
CA VAL A 58 3.08 -18.17 -6.24
C VAL A 58 2.64 -18.37 -4.81
N PHE A 59 3.43 -17.86 -3.88
CA PHE A 59 3.07 -17.75 -2.47
C PHE A 59 3.25 -16.32 -1.99
N SER A 60 2.29 -15.82 -1.23
CA SER A 60 2.34 -14.48 -0.63
C SER A 60 2.00 -14.52 0.85
N LEU A 61 2.68 -13.66 1.61
CA LEU A 61 2.40 -13.37 3.00
C LEU A 61 2.30 -11.86 3.15
N THR A 62 1.31 -11.39 3.90
CA THR A 62 1.17 -9.99 4.28
C THR A 62 0.96 -9.89 5.79
N ALA A 63 1.48 -8.84 6.39
CA ALA A 63 1.28 -8.52 7.79
C ALA A 63 1.13 -7.01 7.96
N ASP A 64 0.11 -6.58 8.69
CA ASP A 64 -0.14 -5.16 8.96
C ASP A 64 -0.26 -4.89 10.46
N ALA A 65 0.12 -3.67 10.83
CA ALA A 65 -0.02 -3.14 12.16
C ALA A 65 -0.52 -1.70 12.09
N ASN A 66 -1.52 -1.40 12.91
CA ASN A 66 -2.19 -0.12 12.94
C ASN A 66 -2.22 0.40 14.37
N PHE A 67 -1.81 1.64 14.57
CA PHE A 67 -1.86 2.32 15.86
C PHE A 67 -2.50 3.71 15.70
N LYS A 68 -3.46 4.02 16.56
CA LYS A 68 -4.11 5.34 16.62
C LYS A 68 -4.23 5.80 18.05
N TYR A 69 -3.85 7.04 18.32
CA TYR A 69 -4.01 7.65 19.63
C TYR A 69 -4.17 9.16 19.52
N SER A 70 -5.28 9.68 20.03
CA SER A 70 -5.61 11.11 19.97
C SER A 70 -5.48 11.64 18.51
N LEU A 71 -4.59 12.61 18.28
CA LEU A 71 -4.35 13.27 17.00
C LEU A 71 -3.37 12.54 16.08
N PHE A 72 -2.79 11.42 16.52
CA PHE A 72 -1.76 10.69 15.80
C PHE A 72 -2.26 9.31 15.35
N SER A 73 -1.89 8.94 14.13
CA SER A 73 -2.05 7.58 13.61
C SER A 73 -0.80 7.15 12.87
N ILE A 74 -0.44 5.88 12.99
CA ILE A 74 0.56 5.22 12.16
C ILE A 74 0.08 3.83 11.77
N GLU A 75 0.31 3.48 10.53
CA GLU A 75 0.10 2.15 10.00
C GLU A 75 1.38 1.67 9.32
N GLY A 76 1.63 0.37 9.42
CA GLY A 76 2.76 -0.30 8.82
C GLY A 76 2.29 -1.61 8.21
N GLU A 77 2.89 -1.99 7.10
CA GLU A 77 2.59 -3.19 6.33
C GLU A 77 3.89 -3.80 5.83
N PHE A 78 3.94 -5.12 5.84
CA PHE A 78 5.01 -5.93 5.31
C PHE A 78 4.42 -6.98 4.38
N ASP A 79 5.00 -7.10 3.21
CA ASP A 79 4.60 -8.08 2.21
C ASP A 79 5.81 -8.94 1.82
N TYR A 80 5.55 -10.21 1.60
CA TYR A 80 6.51 -11.16 1.09
C TYR A 80 5.86 -11.93 -0.05
N ARG A 81 6.59 -12.09 -1.14
CA ARG A 81 6.17 -12.90 -2.27
C ARG A 81 7.27 -13.84 -2.69
N ARG A 82 6.90 -15.08 -2.99
CA ARG A 82 7.74 -16.09 -3.61
C ARG A 82 7.12 -16.53 -4.93
N ILE A 83 7.94 -16.58 -5.97
CA ILE A 83 7.58 -17.10 -7.29
C ILE A 83 8.52 -18.28 -7.59
N ALA A 84 7.96 -19.46 -7.87
CA ALA A 84 8.71 -20.67 -8.17
C ALA A 84 8.29 -21.22 -9.56
N PRO A 85 9.07 -20.94 -10.62
CA PRO A 85 8.76 -21.38 -11.98
C PRO A 85 8.71 -22.91 -12.12
N GLU A 86 7.74 -23.46 -12.87
CA GLU A 86 7.64 -24.91 -13.12
C GLU A 86 8.59 -25.40 -14.22
N GLU A 87 8.81 -24.59 -15.26
CA GLU A 87 9.74 -24.86 -16.36
C GLU A 87 10.86 -23.82 -16.42
N SER A 88 11.90 -24.01 -15.61
CA SER A 88 13.24 -23.59 -16.02
C SER A 88 14.25 -24.53 -15.41
N GLY A 89 15.22 -25.00 -16.20
CA GLY A 89 16.39 -25.75 -15.70
C GLY A 89 17.31 -24.91 -14.80
N LEU A 90 16.79 -23.84 -14.19
CA LEU A 90 17.45 -22.97 -13.25
C LEU A 90 16.88 -23.27 -11.86
N PRO A 91 17.70 -23.61 -10.86
CA PRO A 91 17.27 -23.29 -9.51
C PRO A 91 17.20 -21.77 -9.49
N ASN A 92 16.07 -21.16 -9.20
CA ASN A 92 16.02 -20.02 -8.30
C ASN A 92 14.58 -19.59 -8.12
N LYS A 93 14.08 -19.89 -6.94
CA LYS A 93 12.85 -19.30 -6.42
C LYS A 93 13.13 -17.82 -6.22
N VAL A 94 12.29 -16.97 -6.77
CA VAL A 94 12.42 -15.52 -6.70
C VAL A 94 11.68 -15.03 -5.48
N ASN A 95 12.33 -14.21 -4.66
CA ASN A 95 11.78 -13.71 -3.42
C ASN A 95 11.75 -12.18 -3.43
N ASP A 96 10.56 -11.61 -3.38
CA ASP A 96 10.36 -10.17 -3.29
C ASP A 96 9.84 -9.81 -1.89
N TYR A 97 10.23 -8.64 -1.38
CA TYR A 97 9.81 -8.13 -0.08
C TYR A 97 9.32 -6.69 -0.23
N GLY A 98 8.24 -6.35 0.46
CA GLY A 98 7.66 -5.01 0.48
C GLY A 98 7.47 -4.52 1.90
N VAL A 99 7.67 -3.22 2.11
CA VAL A 99 7.23 -2.52 3.31
C VAL A 99 6.50 -1.25 2.93
N ARG A 100 5.52 -0.88 3.74
CA ARG A 100 4.83 0.39 3.65
C ARG A 100 4.58 0.93 5.05
N ALA A 101 4.81 2.21 5.25
CA ALA A 101 4.47 2.90 6.48
C ALA A 101 3.75 4.21 6.14
N GLN A 102 2.69 4.53 6.88
CA GLN A 102 1.98 5.80 6.74
C GLN A 102 1.67 6.36 8.11
N ALA A 103 2.00 7.63 8.31
CA ALA A 103 1.68 8.36 9.53
C ALA A 103 0.84 9.59 9.23
N GLY A 104 -0.06 9.92 10.15
CA GLY A 104 -0.93 11.08 10.11
C GLY A 104 -0.90 11.81 11.46
N LEU A 105 -0.88 13.13 11.43
CA LEU A 105 -0.96 13.99 12.60
C LEU A 105 -1.94 15.13 12.33
N PHE A 106 -3.00 15.21 13.13
CA PHE A 106 -3.92 16.34 13.12
C PHE A 106 -3.25 17.55 13.79
N LEU A 107 -2.97 18.58 13.00
CA LEU A 107 -2.49 19.88 13.50
C LEU A 107 -3.64 20.71 14.06
N MET A 108 -4.81 20.58 13.45
CA MET A 108 -6.07 21.13 13.92
C MET A 108 -7.11 20.02 13.87
N PRO A 109 -7.60 19.51 15.03
CA PRO A 109 -8.37 18.26 15.11
C PRO A 109 -9.55 18.16 14.15
N ASP A 110 -10.17 19.30 13.83
CA ASP A 110 -11.38 19.36 12.99
C ASP A 110 -11.12 19.77 11.54
N PHE A 111 -9.88 20.11 11.16
CA PHE A 111 -9.63 20.88 9.94
C PHE A 111 -8.39 20.48 9.13
N ILE A 112 -7.26 20.20 9.79
CA ILE A 112 -5.99 20.00 9.09
C ILE A 112 -5.24 18.82 9.68
N GLU A 113 -4.92 17.88 8.80
CA GLU A 113 -4.04 16.75 9.07
C GLU A 113 -2.88 16.78 8.06
N VAL A 114 -1.67 16.58 8.57
CA VAL A 114 -0.51 16.29 7.74
C VAL A 114 -0.28 14.78 7.76
N ALA A 115 0.01 14.23 6.59
CA ALA A 115 0.28 12.82 6.45
C ALA A 115 1.54 12.60 5.60
N ALA A 116 2.24 11.51 5.86
CA ALA A 116 3.34 11.06 5.03
C ALA A 116 3.28 9.55 4.90
N ARG A 117 3.53 9.07 3.69
CA ARG A 117 3.65 7.64 3.38
C ARG A 117 5.01 7.35 2.79
N TYR A 118 5.62 6.27 3.24
CA TYR A 118 6.78 5.65 2.63
C TYR A 118 6.42 4.23 2.19
N ALA A 119 6.88 3.82 1.02
CA ALA A 119 6.77 2.43 0.55
C ALA A 119 8.09 2.03 -0.11
N GLN A 120 8.49 0.78 0.06
CA GLN A 120 9.66 0.22 -0.59
C GLN A 120 9.44 -1.25 -0.92
N ILE A 121 9.87 -1.65 -2.11
CA ILE A 121 9.88 -3.03 -2.58
C ILE A 121 11.32 -3.36 -2.96
N TRP A 122 11.81 -4.47 -2.45
CA TRP A 122 13.06 -5.11 -2.87
C TRP A 122 12.72 -6.34 -3.71
N TYR A 123 13.31 -6.41 -4.89
CA TYR A 123 13.17 -7.52 -5.80
C TYR A 123 14.40 -8.44 -5.69
N ASP A 124 14.22 -9.71 -6.02
CA ASP A 124 15.35 -10.64 -6.14
C ASP A 124 16.27 -10.22 -7.29
N THR A 125 17.54 -9.93 -6.99
CA THR A 125 18.54 -9.44 -7.94
C THR A 125 19.33 -10.56 -8.62
N ASP A 126 19.05 -11.83 -8.30
CA ASP A 126 19.50 -12.97 -9.12
C ASP A 126 18.77 -13.00 -10.49
N VAL A 127 17.75 -12.15 -10.66
CA VAL A 127 16.98 -11.93 -11.90
C VAL A 127 17.23 -10.49 -12.38
N ALA A 128 17.59 -10.33 -13.65
CA ALA A 128 17.77 -9.02 -14.27
C ALA A 128 16.44 -8.23 -14.35
N GLY A 129 16.50 -6.90 -14.43
CA GLY A 129 15.34 -6.02 -14.33
C GLY A 129 15.33 -5.23 -13.02
N ARG A 130 14.14 -5.06 -12.42
CA ARG A 130 13.95 -4.27 -11.19
C ARG A 130 14.82 -4.77 -10.03
N ASP A 131 15.51 -3.85 -9.36
CA ASP A 131 16.25 -4.08 -8.11
C ASP A 131 15.40 -3.63 -6.93
N THR A 132 15.10 -2.33 -6.88
CA THR A 132 14.39 -1.72 -5.76
C THR A 132 13.45 -0.63 -6.28
N THR A 133 12.24 -0.56 -5.75
CA THR A 133 11.31 0.56 -5.98
C THR A 133 10.99 1.20 -4.64
N TRP A 134 11.13 2.52 -4.50
CA TRP A 134 10.66 3.21 -3.30
C TRP A 134 9.90 4.49 -3.60
N GLN A 135 9.01 4.84 -2.69
CA GLN A 135 8.13 5.99 -2.81
C GLN A 135 8.07 6.76 -1.49
N LEU A 136 8.13 8.09 -1.59
CA LEU A 136 7.82 9.01 -0.50
C LEU A 136 6.68 9.94 -0.91
N THR A 137 5.62 9.97 -0.12
CA THR A 137 4.40 10.75 -0.38
C THR A 137 4.02 11.60 0.84
N PRO A 138 4.54 12.83 0.98
CA PRO A 138 3.96 13.82 1.88
C PRO A 138 2.62 14.35 1.35
N GLY A 139 1.70 14.67 2.25
CA GLY A 139 0.41 15.23 1.93
C GLY A 139 -0.24 16.01 3.06
N ILE A 140 -1.26 16.77 2.69
CA ILE A 140 -2.09 17.56 3.60
C ILE A 140 -3.55 17.27 3.29
N ASN A 141 -4.31 17.00 4.34
CA ASN A 141 -5.75 16.79 4.29
C ASN A 141 -6.47 17.96 4.94
N PHE A 142 -7.42 18.55 4.22
CA PHE A 142 -8.31 19.60 4.70
C PHE A 142 -9.72 19.06 4.89
N TYR A 143 -10.21 19.12 6.11
CA TYR A 143 -11.57 18.72 6.47
C TYR A 143 -12.49 19.94 6.45
N LEU A 144 -13.47 19.95 5.53
CA LEU A 144 -14.38 21.09 5.33
C LEU A 144 -15.56 21.08 6.32
N SER A 145 -15.69 20.03 7.13
CA SER A 145 -16.73 19.89 8.14
C SER A 145 -16.17 19.14 9.33
N LYS A 146 -16.59 19.54 10.55
CA LYS A 146 -16.32 18.80 11.79
C LYS A 146 -16.80 17.34 11.76
N SER A 147 -17.80 17.06 10.92
CA SER A 147 -18.29 15.69 10.71
C SER A 147 -17.38 14.85 9.81
N HIS A 148 -16.27 15.40 9.31
CA HIS A 148 -15.28 14.75 8.44
C HIS A 148 -15.87 14.17 7.13
N LYS A 149 -17.09 14.57 6.75
CA LYS A 149 -17.80 14.08 5.55
C LYS A 149 -17.21 14.58 4.24
N TYR A 150 -16.50 15.71 4.28
CA TYR A 150 -15.94 16.37 3.12
C TYR A 150 -14.47 16.63 3.36
N LYS A 151 -13.62 16.09 2.48
CA LYS A 151 -12.17 16.21 2.60
C LYS A 151 -11.57 16.60 1.25
N ILE A 152 -10.65 17.56 1.27
CA ILE A 152 -9.73 17.83 0.17
C ILE A 152 -8.37 17.28 0.57
N GLN A 153 -7.72 16.54 -0.32
CA GLN A 153 -6.39 16.00 -0.11
C GLN A 153 -5.47 16.55 -1.19
N LEU A 154 -4.30 17.00 -0.78
CA LEU A 154 -3.21 17.42 -1.67
C LEU A 154 -1.97 16.61 -1.29
N ASP A 155 -1.38 15.93 -2.25
CA ASP A 155 -0.17 15.15 -2.02
C ASP A 155 0.80 15.25 -3.20
N TYR A 156 2.08 15.04 -2.88
CA TYR A 156 3.17 14.92 -3.82
C TYR A 156 3.83 13.57 -3.59
N SER A 157 4.02 12.79 -4.64
CA SER A 157 4.73 11.52 -4.59
C SER A 157 6.01 11.60 -5.41
N PHE A 158 7.12 11.31 -4.76
CA PHE A 158 8.37 10.96 -5.43
C PHE A 158 8.49 9.44 -5.46
N ILE A 159 8.73 8.86 -6.63
CA ILE A 159 8.93 7.42 -6.84
C ILE A 159 10.28 7.25 -7.53
N ARG A 160 11.09 6.31 -7.05
CA ARG A 160 12.33 5.90 -7.70
C ARG A 160 12.28 4.42 -7.98
N ASN A 161 12.56 4.06 -9.23
CA ASN A 161 12.73 2.69 -9.70
C ASN A 161 14.21 2.49 -10.05
N GLU A 162 14.85 1.57 -9.34
CA GLU A 162 16.24 1.18 -9.54
C GLU A 162 16.29 -0.17 -10.27
N PHE A 163 17.22 -0.31 -11.21
CA PHE A 163 17.33 -1.48 -12.07
C PHE A 163 18.76 -2.04 -12.06
N THR A 164 18.88 -3.36 -12.18
CA THR A 164 20.17 -4.06 -12.18
C THR A 164 20.95 -3.88 -13.49
N ASP A 165 20.24 -3.67 -14.61
CA ASP A 165 20.76 -3.69 -15.97
C ASP A 165 20.35 -2.49 -16.83
N SER A 166 19.72 -1.48 -16.24
CA SER A 166 19.35 -0.22 -16.90
C SER A 166 19.50 0.99 -15.99
N ASP A 167 19.35 2.19 -16.56
CA ASP A 167 19.38 3.43 -15.78
C ASP A 167 18.16 3.53 -14.84
N ASP A 168 18.37 4.14 -13.67
CA ASP A 168 17.31 4.43 -12.71
C ASP A 168 16.28 5.44 -13.27
N ILE A 169 15.04 5.31 -12.84
CA ILE A 169 13.93 6.17 -13.27
C ILE A 169 13.31 6.86 -12.05
N ASP A 170 13.25 8.20 -12.12
CA ASP A 170 12.61 9.06 -11.12
C ASP A 170 11.27 9.60 -11.65
N GLU A 171 10.21 9.45 -10.86
CA GLU A 171 8.87 9.94 -11.17
C GLU A 171 8.34 10.89 -10.09
N ASN A 172 7.56 11.86 -10.53
CA ASN A 172 7.01 12.92 -9.70
C ASN A 172 5.51 13.07 -10.00
N ILE A 173 4.66 12.83 -9.00
CA ILE A 173 3.20 12.88 -9.16
C ILE A 173 2.65 13.92 -8.19
N PHE A 174 1.87 14.87 -8.72
CA PHE A 174 1.07 15.79 -7.91
C PHE A 174 -0.39 15.37 -7.99
N ARG A 175 -1.05 15.27 -6.84
CA ARG A 175 -2.45 14.85 -6.77
C ARG A 175 -3.26 15.82 -5.93
N ALA A 176 -4.46 16.11 -6.44
CA ALA A 176 -5.52 16.79 -5.71
C ALA A 176 -6.78 15.93 -5.78
N GLN A 177 -7.35 15.60 -4.63
CA GLN A 177 -8.52 14.73 -4.52
C GLN A 177 -9.60 15.37 -3.65
N LEU A 178 -10.85 15.29 -4.10
CA LEU A 178 -12.04 15.66 -3.33
C LEU A 178 -12.80 14.40 -2.97
N GLN A 179 -13.12 14.24 -1.69
CA GLN A 179 -13.91 13.14 -1.16
C GLN A 179 -15.20 13.67 -0.52
N LEU A 180 -16.34 13.10 -0.93
CA LEU A 180 -17.67 13.48 -0.47
C LEU A 180 -18.40 12.23 0.05
N TYR A 181 -18.79 12.23 1.32
CA TYR A 181 -19.66 11.22 1.92
C TYR A 181 -21.07 11.77 2.13
N PHE A 182 -22.07 11.06 1.61
CA PHE A 182 -23.50 11.39 1.68
C PHE A 182 -24.28 10.34 2.46
#